data_AF-A0A920JYX1-F1
#
_entry.id   AF-A0A920JYX1-F1
#
_cell.length_a   1.000
_cell.length_b   1.000
_cell.length_c   1.000
_cell.angle_alpha   90.00
_cell.angle_beta   90.00
_cell.angle_gamma   90.00
#
_symmetry.space_group_name_H-M   'P 1'
#
loop_
_entity.id
_entity.type
_entity.pdbx_description
1 polymer ?
#
loop_
_entity_poly.entity_id
_entity_poly.type
_entity_poly.pdbx_seq_one_letter_code
_entity_poly.pdbx_strand_id
1 'polypeptide(L)'
;MAGRHGNKGVISQIIPVEDMPHREDGTPVDIVLNPLGVPSRMNVGQVLETHLGWAAHGIGDKINQMLKEQQEIKKLKQFISMVYKECPGFTKYNIDKFSDDEIVTLANNLKNGLPMATPVFDGASEEEIKKMLEISRASDDRSINSLRWKDWRKI
;
A
#
# COMPACT_ATOMS: atom_id res chain seq x y z
N MET A 1 6.04 11.16 -18.15
CA MET A 1 5.43 11.08 -16.81
C MET A 1 6.44 11.55 -15.76
N ALA A 2 6.00 12.00 -14.60
CA ALA A 2 6.89 12.40 -13.50
C ALA A 2 6.29 12.00 -12.16
N GLY A 3 7.13 11.56 -11.22
CA GLY A 3 6.74 11.30 -9.84
C GLY A 3 7.05 12.49 -8.91
N ARG A 4 6.50 12.44 -7.69
CA ARG A 4 6.61 13.51 -6.68
C ARG A 4 8.02 13.65 -6.11
N HIS A 5 8.85 12.63 -6.28
CA HIS A 5 10.25 12.59 -5.87
C HIS A 5 11.22 13.08 -6.96
N GLY A 6 10.72 13.79 -7.98
CA GLY A 6 11.57 14.36 -9.05
C GLY A 6 12.09 13.35 -10.06
N ASN A 7 11.65 12.08 -9.98
CA ASN A 7 11.89 11.08 -11.02
C ASN A 7 11.05 11.42 -12.26
N LYS A 8 11.73 11.82 -13.35
CA LYS A 8 11.12 12.10 -14.65
C LYS A 8 11.49 11.00 -15.64
N GLY A 9 10.55 10.66 -16.53
CA GLY A 9 10.78 9.66 -17.57
C GLY A 9 9.78 9.77 -18.72
N VAL A 10 10.15 9.22 -19.86
CA VAL A 10 9.28 9.01 -21.02
C VAL A 10 8.85 7.55 -21.03
N ILE A 11 7.61 7.27 -21.45
CA ILE A 11 7.11 5.90 -21.60
C ILE A 11 7.87 5.26 -22.76
N SER A 12 8.54 4.13 -22.50
CA SER A 12 9.34 3.42 -23.52
C SER A 12 8.47 2.52 -24.39
N GLN A 13 7.68 1.65 -23.76
CA GLN A 13 6.85 0.64 -24.42
C GLN A 13 5.53 0.48 -23.66
N ILE A 14 4.48 0.08 -24.38
CA ILE A 14 3.21 -0.38 -23.83
C ILE A 14 3.13 -1.87 -24.17
N ILE A 15 3.15 -2.73 -23.16
CA ILE A 15 3.14 -4.18 -23.34
C ILE A 15 1.81 -4.80 -22.91
N PRO A 16 1.40 -5.94 -23.50
CA PRO A 16 0.20 -6.66 -23.08
C PRO A 16 0.27 -7.11 -21.61
N VAL A 17 -0.88 -7.25 -20.96
CA VAL A 17 -0.96 -7.59 -19.53
C VAL A 17 -0.33 -8.95 -19.24
N GLU A 18 -0.46 -9.91 -20.15
CA GLU A 18 0.07 -11.27 -20.04
C GLU A 18 1.61 -11.37 -20.03
N ASP A 19 2.29 -10.30 -20.45
CA ASP A 19 3.75 -10.16 -20.50
C ASP A 19 4.29 -9.33 -19.32
N MET A 20 3.43 -8.68 -18.54
CA MET A 20 3.84 -7.98 -17.32
C MET A 20 4.35 -8.98 -16.27
N PRO A 21 5.20 -8.56 -15.33
CA PRO A 21 5.45 -9.33 -14.11
C PRO A 21 4.16 -9.46 -13.30
N HIS A 22 3.91 -10.65 -12.75
CA HIS A 22 2.72 -10.91 -11.92
C HIS A 22 3.11 -11.41 -10.54
N ARG A 23 2.29 -11.05 -9.55
CA ARG A 23 2.32 -11.60 -8.19
C ARG A 23 1.83 -13.05 -8.17
N GLU A 24 1.97 -13.73 -7.03
CA GLU A 24 1.51 -15.13 -6.86
C GLU A 24 0.01 -15.31 -7.02
N ASP A 25 -0.77 -14.28 -6.69
CA ASP A 25 -2.21 -14.24 -6.87
C ASP A 25 -2.63 -14.00 -8.34
N GLY A 26 -1.65 -13.81 -9.24
CA GLY A 26 -1.87 -13.51 -10.65
C GLY A 26 -2.14 -12.05 -10.96
N THR A 27 -2.03 -11.14 -9.98
CA THR A 27 -2.21 -9.70 -10.21
C THR A 27 -0.99 -9.15 -10.97
N PRO A 28 -1.17 -8.55 -12.17
CA PRO A 28 -0.09 -7.91 -12.92
C PRO A 28 0.40 -6.63 -12.23
N VAL A 29 1.68 -6.30 -12.42
CA VAL A 29 2.21 -4.97 -12.12
C VAL A 29 1.78 -4.00 -13.21
N ASP A 30 1.48 -2.75 -12.88
CA ASP A 30 1.11 -1.72 -13.87
C ASP A 30 2.32 -0.99 -14.49
N ILE A 31 3.36 -0.73 -13.70
CA ILE A 31 4.52 0.06 -14.11
C ILE A 31 5.81 -0.58 -13.59
N VAL A 32 6.80 -0.77 -14.48
CA VAL A 32 8.15 -1.21 -14.12
C VAL A 32 9.11 -0.02 -14.17
N LEU A 33 9.84 0.20 -13.07
CA LEU A 33 10.82 1.29 -12.95
C LEU A 33 12.25 0.73 -12.85
N ASN A 34 13.22 1.44 -13.42
CA ASN A 34 14.63 1.08 -13.32
C ASN A 34 15.17 1.43 -11.90
N PRO A 35 15.71 0.46 -11.14
CA PRO A 35 16.20 0.70 -9.78
C PRO A 35 17.44 1.59 -9.72
N LEU A 36 18.26 1.67 -10.78
CA LEU A 36 19.51 2.44 -10.79
C LEU A 36 19.31 3.95 -10.63
N GLY A 37 18.10 4.44 -10.94
CA GLY A 37 17.74 5.85 -10.80
C GLY A 37 17.58 6.31 -9.34
N VAL A 38 17.42 5.38 -8.39
CA VAL A 38 17.19 5.71 -6.97
C VAL A 38 18.51 6.03 -6.24
N PRO A 39 19.55 5.16 -6.26
CA PRO A 39 20.80 5.48 -5.57
C PRO A 39 21.54 6.66 -6.20
N SER A 40 21.53 6.76 -7.53
CA SER A 40 22.25 7.81 -8.26
C SER A 40 21.74 9.22 -7.96
N ARG A 41 20.45 9.37 -7.62
CA ARG A 41 19.83 10.66 -7.29
C ARG A 41 19.55 10.83 -5.80
N MET A 42 19.89 9.83 -4.98
CA MET A 42 19.62 9.80 -3.54
C MET A 42 18.14 10.02 -3.17
N ASN A 43 17.21 9.59 -4.06
CA ASN A 43 15.76 9.76 -3.87
C ASN A 43 15.17 8.60 -3.05
N VAL A 44 15.71 8.35 -1.86
CA VAL A 44 15.27 7.23 -0.99
C VAL A 44 13.79 7.35 -0.59
N GLY A 45 13.26 8.58 -0.51
CA GLY A 45 11.85 8.84 -0.22
C GLY A 45 10.87 8.13 -1.17
N GLN A 46 11.25 7.93 -2.44
CA GLN A 46 10.42 7.17 -3.39
C GLN A 46 10.22 5.72 -2.95
N VAL A 47 11.27 5.11 -2.41
CA VAL A 47 11.24 3.73 -1.92
C VAL A 47 10.38 3.66 -0.67
N LEU A 48 10.54 4.61 0.26
CA LEU A 48 9.72 4.67 1.47
C LEU A 48 8.24 4.91 1.16
N GLU A 49 7.92 5.81 0.22
CA GLU A 49 6.55 6.04 -0.28
C GLU A 49 5.97 4.76 -0.90
N THR A 50 6.76 4.01 -1.66
CA THR A 50 6.32 2.74 -2.26
C THR A 50 5.99 1.70 -1.20
N HIS A 51 6.82 1.54 -0.17
CA HIS A 51 6.55 0.61 0.95
C HIS A 51 5.31 1.02 1.75
N LEU A 52 5.17 2.31 2.05
CA LEU A 52 4.02 2.82 2.79
C LEU A 52 2.73 2.68 1.97
N GLY A 53 2.78 2.98 0.67
CA GLY A 53 1.66 2.77 -0.27
C GLY A 53 1.27 1.31 -0.39
N TRP A 54 2.24 0.39 -0.36
CA TRP A 54 1.99 -1.04 -0.35
C TRP A 54 1.29 -1.51 0.92
N ALA A 55 1.74 -1.05 2.10
CA ALA A 55 1.05 -1.30 3.36
C ALA A 55 -0.39 -0.75 3.34
N ALA A 56 -0.58 0.46 2.82
CA ALA A 56 -1.89 1.10 2.69
C ALA A 56 -2.85 0.28 1.82
N HIS A 57 -2.37 -0.23 0.69
CA HIS A 57 -3.15 -1.10 -0.20
C HIS A 57 -3.55 -2.40 0.51
N GLY A 58 -2.59 -3.09 1.14
CA GLY A 58 -2.87 -4.35 1.85
C GLY A 58 -3.83 -4.21 3.03
N ILE A 59 -3.81 -3.07 3.75
CA ILE A 59 -4.82 -2.77 4.76
C ILE A 59 -6.20 -2.62 4.11
N GLY A 60 -6.29 -1.91 2.98
CA GLY A 60 -7.53 -1.76 2.22
C GLY A 60 -8.11 -3.10 1.77
N ASP A 61 -7.27 -3.98 1.22
CA ASP A 61 -7.67 -5.32 0.80
C ASP A 61 -8.21 -6.14 1.97
N LYS A 62 -7.58 -6.05 3.14
CA LYS A 62 -8.03 -6.73 4.35
C LYS A 62 -9.38 -6.20 4.84
N ILE A 63 -9.60 -4.88 4.79
CA ILE A 63 -10.91 -4.27 5.08
C ILE A 63 -11.95 -4.78 4.08
N ASN A 64 -11.63 -4.80 2.80
CA ASN A 64 -12.50 -5.31 1.74
C ASN A 64 -12.86 -6.79 1.96
N GLN A 65 -11.89 -7.61 2.36
CA GLN A 65 -12.13 -9.01 2.72
C GLN A 65 -13.08 -9.13 3.91
N MET A 66 -12.86 -8.37 4.99
CA MET A 66 -13.73 -8.38 6.16
C MET A 66 -15.17 -7.94 5.82
N LEU A 67 -15.33 -6.99 4.89
CA LEU A 67 -16.63 -6.57 4.38
C LEU A 67 -17.33 -7.67 3.56
N LYS A 68 -16.58 -8.36 2.69
CA LYS A 68 -17.12 -9.48 1.88
C LYS A 68 -17.54 -10.68 2.73
N GLU A 69 -16.77 -10.97 3.77
CA GLU A 69 -17.06 -12.05 4.72
C GLU A 69 -18.18 -11.70 5.72
N GLN A 70 -18.73 -10.48 5.66
CA GLN A 70 -19.73 -9.97 6.60
C GLN A 70 -19.33 -10.19 8.06
N GLN A 71 -18.05 -9.95 8.37
CA GLN A 71 -17.57 -10.11 9.74
C GLN A 71 -18.30 -9.16 10.69
N GLU A 72 -18.37 -9.56 11.96
CA GLU A 72 -18.97 -8.75 13.02
C GLU A 72 -18.43 -7.31 13.02
N ILE A 73 -19.33 -6.33 13.08
CA ILE A 73 -19.02 -4.89 13.09
C ILE A 73 -18.00 -4.56 14.21
N LYS A 74 -18.09 -5.27 15.33
CA LYS A 74 -17.14 -5.16 16.44
C LYS A 74 -15.70 -5.47 16.04
N LYS A 75 -15.47 -6.53 15.25
CA LYS A 75 -14.13 -6.90 14.74
C LYS A 75 -13.62 -5.88 13.74
N LEU A 76 -14.50 -5.40 12.85
CA LEU A 76 -14.17 -4.35 11.89
C LEU A 76 -13.76 -3.04 12.60
N LYS A 77 -14.53 -2.62 13.60
CA LYS A 77 -14.21 -1.44 14.44
C LYS A 77 -12.89 -1.61 15.18
N GLN A 78 -12.64 -2.80 15.76
CA GLN A 78 -11.37 -3.11 16.42
C GLN A 78 -10.19 -3.04 15.46
N PHE A 79 -10.34 -3.59 14.25
CA PHE A 79 -9.29 -3.57 13.24
C PHE A 79 -8.98 -2.15 12.76
N ILE A 80 -10.01 -1.37 12.43
CA ILE A 80 -9.86 0.04 12.04
C ILE A 80 -9.21 0.83 13.19
N SER A 81 -9.65 0.63 14.43
CA SER A 81 -9.05 1.29 15.60
C SER A 81 -7.57 0.96 15.79
N MET A 82 -7.20 -0.32 15.65
CA MET A 82 -5.79 -0.74 15.67
C MET A 82 -4.98 -0.05 14.56
N VAL A 83 -5.48 -0.04 13.34
CA VAL A 83 -4.82 0.57 12.18
C VAL A 83 -4.59 2.07 12.39
N TYR A 84 -5.60 2.82 12.84
CA TYR A 84 -5.48 4.25 13.08
C TYR A 84 -4.55 4.59 14.25
N LYS A 85 -4.43 3.71 15.23
CA LYS A 85 -3.52 3.87 16.37
C LYS A 85 -2.05 3.76 15.96
N GLU A 86 -1.73 2.81 15.09
CA GLU A 86 -0.37 2.55 14.64
C GLU A 86 0.01 3.38 13.39
N CYS A 87 -0.95 4.09 12.79
CA CYS A 87 -0.71 4.90 11.61
C CYS A 87 0.21 6.10 11.93
N PRO A 88 1.31 6.30 11.17
CA PRO A 88 2.19 7.44 11.36
C PRO A 88 1.43 8.76 11.23
N GLY A 89 1.76 9.74 12.09
CA GLY A 89 1.18 11.08 12.05
C GLY A 89 -0.26 11.20 12.57
N PHE A 90 -0.92 10.10 12.98
CA PHE A 90 -2.27 10.12 13.54
C PHE A 90 -2.25 9.98 15.07
N THR A 91 -2.32 11.11 15.77
CA THR A 91 -2.37 11.13 17.25
C THR A 91 -3.78 11.26 17.83
N LYS A 92 -4.77 11.60 17.00
CA LYS A 92 -6.17 11.80 17.41
C LYS A 92 -7.10 11.03 16.48
N TYR A 93 -7.66 9.93 16.96
CA TYR A 93 -8.74 9.21 16.30
C TYR A 93 -9.88 9.00 17.30
N ASN A 94 -11.12 9.23 16.87
CA ASN A 94 -12.32 9.09 17.71
C ASN A 94 -13.29 8.07 17.11
N ILE A 95 -12.78 6.87 16.79
CA ILE A 95 -13.59 5.79 16.21
C ILE A 95 -14.67 5.32 17.18
N ASP A 96 -14.46 5.50 18.48
CA ASP A 96 -15.45 5.12 19.51
C ASP A 96 -16.76 5.89 19.40
N LYS A 97 -16.72 7.12 18.86
CA LYS A 97 -17.91 7.97 18.67
C LYS A 97 -18.76 7.60 17.46
N PHE A 98 -18.25 6.76 16.58
CA PHE A 98 -18.93 6.39 15.34
C PHE A 98 -19.98 5.32 15.65
N SER A 99 -21.16 5.52 15.07
CA SER A 99 -22.22 4.52 15.00
C SER A 99 -21.83 3.37 14.07
N ASP A 100 -22.55 2.26 14.18
CA ASP A 100 -22.27 1.06 13.39
C ASP A 100 -22.39 1.32 11.88
N ASP A 101 -23.38 2.10 11.45
CA ASP A 101 -23.58 2.49 10.05
C ASP A 101 -22.45 3.39 9.51
N GLU A 102 -21.93 4.30 10.36
CA GLU A 102 -20.79 5.15 10.01
C GLU A 102 -19.50 4.35 9.88
N ILE A 103 -19.31 3.31 10.71
CA ILE A 103 -18.17 2.38 10.59
C ILE A 103 -18.22 1.62 9.27
N VAL A 104 -19.39 1.13 8.87
CA VAL A 104 -19.56 0.46 7.58
C VAL A 104 -19.31 1.41 6.41
N THR A 105 -19.77 2.66 6.52
CA THR A 105 -19.50 3.69 5.51
C THR A 105 -18.01 3.99 5.41
N LEU A 106 -17.33 4.16 6.55
CA LEU A 106 -15.88 4.37 6.60
C LEU A 106 -15.14 3.18 5.97
N ALA A 107 -15.48 1.96 6.34
CA ALA A 107 -14.87 0.76 5.78
C ALA A 107 -15.04 0.67 4.26
N ASN A 108 -16.22 1.03 3.73
CA ASN A 108 -16.46 1.09 2.30
C ASN A 108 -15.57 2.12 1.58
N ASN A 109 -15.25 3.22 2.23
CA ASN A 109 -14.34 4.24 1.69
C ASN A 109 -12.87 3.77 1.74
N LEU A 110 -12.51 2.97 2.74
CA LEU A 110 -11.14 2.49 2.95
C LEU A 110 -10.80 1.20 2.18
N LYS A 111 -11.78 0.55 1.54
CA LYS A 111 -11.60 -0.75 0.88
C LYS A 111 -10.60 -0.77 -0.28
N ASN A 112 -10.32 0.39 -0.88
CA ASN A 112 -9.36 0.53 -1.99
C ASN A 112 -7.96 0.94 -1.51
N GLY A 113 -7.77 1.10 -0.20
CA GLY A 113 -6.52 1.54 0.40
C GLY A 113 -6.76 2.52 1.54
N LEU A 114 -5.89 2.47 2.55
CA LEU A 114 -5.89 3.41 3.66
C LEU A 114 -5.13 4.70 3.27
N PRO A 115 -5.78 5.87 3.22
CA PRO A 115 -5.07 7.12 3.03
C PRO A 115 -4.14 7.40 4.22
N MET A 116 -2.87 7.66 3.94
CA MET A 116 -1.87 7.96 4.95
C MET A 116 -1.35 9.39 4.78
N ALA A 117 -1.08 10.05 5.91
CA ALA A 117 -0.60 11.43 5.94
C ALA A 117 0.75 11.49 6.66
N THR A 118 1.81 11.78 5.92
CA THR A 118 3.15 12.00 6.47
C THR A 118 3.53 13.47 6.31
N PRO A 119 3.64 14.24 7.41
CA PRO A 119 4.16 15.60 7.37
C PRO A 119 5.55 15.68 6.73
N VAL A 120 5.87 16.82 6.11
CA VAL A 120 7.13 17.01 5.36
C VAL A 120 8.37 16.89 6.26
N PHE A 121 8.28 17.36 7.51
CA PHE A 121 9.40 17.41 8.45
C PHE A 121 9.27 16.42 9.62
N ASP A 122 8.15 15.70 9.70
CA ASP A 122 7.84 14.71 10.74
C ASP A 122 7.23 13.48 10.06
N GLY A 123 8.02 12.90 9.16
CA GLY A 123 7.60 11.79 8.32
C GLY A 123 7.52 10.46 9.06
N ALA A 124 6.92 9.45 8.43
CA ALA A 124 6.89 8.10 8.98
C ALA A 124 8.31 7.54 9.15
N SER A 125 8.62 7.09 10.35
CA SER A 125 9.86 6.36 10.65
C SER A 125 9.83 4.96 10.01
N GLU A 126 11.01 4.38 9.81
CA GLU A 126 11.14 3.03 9.27
C GLU A 126 10.41 1.98 10.14
N GLU A 127 10.45 2.16 11.46
CA GLU A 127 9.75 1.27 12.41
C GLU A 127 8.23 1.33 12.23
N GLU A 128 7.66 2.52 12.04
CA GLU A 128 6.23 2.67 11.79
C GLU A 128 5.84 2.07 10.43
N ILE A 129 6.65 2.28 9.39
CA ILE A 129 6.40 1.67 8.07
C ILE A 129 6.42 0.13 8.17
N LYS A 130 7.38 -0.45 8.89
CA LYS A 130 7.45 -1.90 9.13
C LYS A 130 6.23 -2.42 9.87
N LYS A 131 5.78 -1.74 10.93
CA LYS A 131 4.54 -2.11 11.64
C LYS A 131 3.32 -2.10 10.71
N MET A 132 3.20 -1.09 9.84
CA MET A 132 2.09 -1.03 8.89
C MET A 132 2.15 -2.17 7.86
N LEU A 133 3.35 -2.54 7.41
CA LEU A 133 3.57 -3.71 6.56
C LEU A 133 3.20 -5.03 7.27
N GLU A 134 3.47 -5.14 8.57
CA GLU A 134 3.06 -6.30 9.38
C GLU A 134 1.53 -6.39 9.55
N ILE A 135 0.86 -5.26 9.82
CA ILE A 135 -0.59 -5.22 10.01
C ILE A 135 -1.34 -5.59 8.73
N SER A 136 -0.84 -5.13 7.58
CA SER A 136 -1.36 -5.49 6.25
C SER A 136 -1.06 -6.95 5.87
N ARG A 137 -0.18 -7.66 6.60
CA ARG A 137 0.46 -8.90 6.17
C ARG A 137 1.27 -8.77 4.88
N ALA A 138 1.57 -7.54 4.48
CA ALA A 138 2.40 -7.24 3.33
C ALA A 138 3.89 -7.57 3.58
N SER A 139 4.33 -7.58 4.84
CA SER A 139 5.69 -7.99 5.21
C SER A 139 5.96 -9.48 5.02
N ASP A 140 4.91 -10.31 5.08
CA ASP A 140 4.96 -11.76 4.87
C ASP A 140 4.51 -12.14 3.44
N ASP A 141 4.28 -11.13 2.59
CA ASP A 141 3.88 -11.33 1.21
C ASP A 141 5.07 -11.83 0.40
N ARG A 142 5.23 -13.16 0.39
CA ARG A 142 6.21 -13.89 -0.42
C ARG A 142 6.09 -13.54 -1.91
N SER A 143 4.98 -12.92 -2.34
CA SER A 143 4.76 -12.45 -3.71
C SER A 143 5.77 -11.41 -4.19
N ILE A 144 6.35 -10.60 -3.29
CA ILE A 144 7.41 -9.63 -3.66
C ILE A 144 8.68 -10.37 -4.08
N ASN A 145 8.99 -11.49 -3.41
CA ASN A 145 10.17 -12.32 -3.72
C ASN A 145 9.93 -13.29 -4.88
N SER A 146 8.70 -13.39 -5.40
CA SER A 146 8.32 -14.37 -6.41
C SER A 146 7.60 -13.77 -7.61
N LEU A 147 7.74 -12.45 -7.85
CA LEU A 147 7.33 -11.84 -9.12
C LEU A 147 7.88 -12.65 -10.29
N ARG A 148 6.98 -13.34 -11.00
CA ARG A 148 7.37 -14.20 -12.12
C ARG A 148 7.32 -13.40 -13.39
N TRP A 149 8.36 -13.54 -14.19
CA TRP A 149 8.41 -12.94 -15.51
C TRP A 149 8.65 -13.99 -16.56
N LYS A 150 7.83 -13.99 -17.62
CA LYS A 150 7.94 -14.98 -18.69
C LYS A 150 9.21 -14.80 -19.52
N ASP A 151 9.59 -13.55 -19.85
CA ASP A 151 10.80 -13.28 -20.64
C ASP A 151 11.22 -11.80 -20.56
N TRP A 152 12.22 -11.48 -19.74
CA TRP A 152 12.70 -10.10 -19.53
C TRP A 152 13.44 -9.51 -20.74
N ARG A 153 13.87 -10.35 -21.69
CA ARG A 153 14.69 -9.95 -22.84
C ARG A 153 13.90 -9.33 -23.99
N LYS A 154 12.57 -9.27 -23.87
CA LYS A 154 11.68 -8.70 -24.89
C LYS A 154 11.47 -7.19 -24.75
N ILE A 155 12.22 -6.52 -23.86
CA ILE A 155 12.08 -5.10 -23.52
C ILE A 155 13.34 -4.33 -23.90
#